data_AF-A0A931JX42-F1
#
_entry.id   AF-A0A931JX42-F1
#
_cell.length_a   1.000
_cell.length_b   1.000
_cell.length_c   1.000
_cell.angle_alpha   90.00
_cell.angle_beta   90.00
_cell.angle_gamma   90.00
#
_symmetry.space_group_name_H-M   'P 1'
#
loop_
_entity.id
_entity.type
_entity.pdbx_description
1 polymer ?
#
loop_
_entity_poly.entity_id
_entity_poly.type
_entity_poly.pdbx_seq_one_letter_code
_entity_poly.pdbx_strand_id
1 'polypeptide(L)'
;MATNPRNARAVNPPAFPNSKRGTGRVRCQDIACSLGEILDLSAGGMRVKTSQRVPRIGSGITVTIGALDGEVVVPTTVQWIRRRGWLSREVGLKFGELSAPVSKALCDLARAAAYNDTLWRDSQEAARQAG
;
A
#
# COMPACT_ATOMS: atom_id res chain seq x y z
N MET A 1 5.21 34.85 -31.92
CA MET A 1 5.97 33.69 -31.44
C MET A 1 6.07 33.77 -29.92
N ALA A 2 5.35 32.90 -29.20
CA ALA A 2 5.64 32.40 -27.84
C ALA A 2 4.46 31.53 -27.37
N THR A 3 4.54 30.21 -27.59
CA THR A 3 3.55 29.25 -27.06
C THR A 3 3.97 28.76 -25.68
N ASN A 4 3.05 28.95 -24.73
CA ASN A 4 3.08 28.55 -23.33
C ASN A 4 3.36 27.04 -23.13
N PRO A 5 4.36 26.63 -22.31
CA PRO A 5 4.69 25.22 -22.14
C PRO A 5 3.79 24.54 -21.11
N ARG A 6 3.00 23.60 -21.63
CA ARG A 6 2.82 22.24 -21.09
C ARG A 6 2.14 22.12 -19.73
N ASN A 7 0.83 22.30 -19.83
CA ASN A 7 -0.22 21.50 -19.21
C ASN A 7 0.24 20.03 -18.99
N ALA A 8 0.70 19.70 -17.78
CA ALA A 8 0.93 18.33 -17.35
C ALA A 8 -0.43 17.64 -17.25
N ARG A 9 -0.80 16.92 -18.32
CA ARG A 9 -2.00 16.07 -18.34
C ARG A 9 -1.91 15.11 -17.16
N ALA A 10 -2.80 15.31 -16.17
CA ALA A 10 -3.12 14.29 -15.21
C ALA A 10 -3.56 13.04 -15.97
N VAL A 11 -2.70 12.03 -16.03
CA VAL A 11 -3.04 10.73 -16.58
C VAL A 11 -4.02 10.12 -15.59
N ASN A 12 -5.31 10.26 -15.85
CA ASN A 12 -6.33 9.48 -15.15
C ASN A 12 -6.09 8.01 -15.53
N PRO A 13 -5.73 7.12 -14.59
CA PRO A 13 -5.65 5.70 -14.90
C PRO A 13 -7.02 5.20 -15.35
N PRO A 14 -7.09 4.17 -16.22
CA PRO A 14 -8.36 3.63 -16.69
C PRO A 14 -9.22 3.22 -15.49
N ALA A 15 -10.40 3.83 -15.39
CA ALA A 15 -11.37 3.47 -14.37
C ALA A 15 -11.90 2.06 -14.69
N PHE A 16 -11.61 1.09 -13.82
CA PHE A 16 -12.16 -0.25 -13.95
C PHE A 16 -13.68 -0.20 -13.68
N PRO A 17 -14.53 -0.49 -14.67
CA PRO A 17 -15.98 -0.45 -14.48
C PRO A 17 -16.33 -1.50 -13.41
N ASN A 18 -17.06 -1.06 -12.37
CA ASN A 18 -17.51 -1.84 -11.20
C ASN A 18 -16.58 -1.89 -9.97
N SER A 19 -15.48 -1.14 -9.94
CA SER A 19 -14.73 -0.94 -8.69
C SER A 19 -15.13 0.38 -8.02
N LYS A 20 -15.63 0.33 -6.77
CA LYS A 20 -15.77 1.53 -5.91
C LYS A 20 -14.41 2.21 -5.60
N ARG A 21 -13.30 1.64 -6.08
CA ARG A 21 -11.93 2.12 -5.90
C ARG A 21 -11.33 2.40 -7.28
N GLY A 22 -10.80 3.61 -7.50
CA GLY A 22 -10.20 3.99 -8.78
C GLY A 22 -8.89 3.29 -9.14
N THR A 23 -8.31 2.48 -8.24
CA THR A 23 -7.04 1.76 -8.45
C THR A 23 -7.06 0.36 -7.85
N GLY A 24 -6.28 -0.54 -8.45
CA GLY A 24 -6.04 -1.90 -7.95
C GLY A 24 -5.21 -1.92 -6.66
N ARG A 25 -5.25 -3.05 -5.94
CA ARG A 25 -4.45 -3.29 -4.72
C ARG A 25 -3.51 -4.47 -4.93
N VAL A 26 -2.24 -4.25 -4.61
CA VAL A 26 -1.24 -5.31 -4.55
C VAL A 26 -1.27 -5.89 -3.13
N ARG A 27 -1.42 -7.21 -3.01
CA ARG A 27 -1.28 -7.88 -1.72
C ARG A 27 0.19 -7.91 -1.34
N CYS A 28 0.47 -7.62 -0.09
CA CYS A 28 1.81 -7.64 0.45
C CYS A 28 1.94 -8.84 1.38
N GLN A 29 3.01 -9.61 1.21
CA GLN A 29 3.44 -10.63 2.15
C GLN A 29 4.75 -10.16 2.77
N ASP A 30 4.90 -10.31 4.08
CA ASP A 30 6.12 -10.00 4.83
C ASP A 30 6.61 -8.53 4.74
N ILE A 31 5.71 -7.59 4.47
CA ILE A 31 6.00 -6.15 4.52
C ILE A 31 5.43 -5.57 5.81
N ALA A 32 6.28 -4.93 6.60
CA ALA A 32 5.88 -4.27 7.83
C ALA A 32 6.10 -2.76 7.76
N CYS A 33 5.34 -2.05 8.57
CA CYS A 33 5.51 -0.64 8.86
C CYS A 33 5.53 -0.43 10.38
N SER A 34 5.86 0.79 10.82
CA SER A 34 5.91 1.14 12.25
C SER A 34 4.59 0.86 13.00
N LEU A 35 3.45 0.82 12.29
CA LEU A 35 2.15 0.50 12.86
C LEU A 35 1.85 -1.01 12.91
N GLY A 36 2.46 -1.82 12.05
CA GLY A 36 2.18 -3.25 11.95
C GLY A 36 2.39 -3.83 10.55
N GLU A 37 1.78 -4.97 10.28
CA GLU A 37 1.91 -5.72 9.03
C GLU A 37 1.05 -5.08 7.92
N ILE A 38 1.65 -4.80 6.76
CA ILE A 38 0.94 -4.28 5.58
C ILE A 38 0.32 -5.46 4.83
N LEU A 39 -1.01 -5.50 4.76
CA LEU A 39 -1.76 -6.55 4.07
C LEU A 39 -1.91 -6.27 2.56
N ASP A 40 -2.07 -5.00 2.20
CA ASP A 40 -2.12 -4.58 0.81
C ASP A 40 -1.77 -3.09 0.63
N LEU A 41 -1.24 -2.79 -0.55
CA LEU A 41 -0.86 -1.46 -1.03
C LEU A 41 -1.65 -1.07 -2.28
N SER A 42 -1.90 0.23 -2.43
CA SER A 42 -2.44 0.85 -3.65
C SER A 42 -1.80 2.21 -3.83
N ALA A 43 -2.00 2.84 -5.00
CA ALA A 43 -1.48 4.17 -5.27
C ALA A 43 -1.93 5.25 -4.26
N GLY A 44 -3.09 5.07 -3.61
CA GLY A 44 -3.67 6.06 -2.69
C GLY A 44 -3.68 5.66 -1.22
N GLY A 45 -3.16 4.49 -0.86
CA GLY A 45 -3.22 4.04 0.53
C GLY A 45 -2.91 2.57 0.73
N MET A 46 -2.98 2.15 1.98
CA MET A 46 -2.63 0.80 2.42
C MET A 46 -3.61 0.26 3.46
N ARG A 47 -3.59 -1.05 3.65
CA ARG A 47 -4.27 -1.72 4.74
C ARG A 47 -3.25 -2.35 5.67
N VAL A 48 -3.34 -2.03 6.95
CA VAL A 48 -2.40 -2.50 7.98
C VAL A 48 -3.14 -3.35 9.00
N LYS A 49 -2.58 -4.49 9.37
CA LYS A 49 -2.97 -5.29 10.52
C LYS A 49 -2.10 -4.91 11.71
N THR A 50 -2.74 -4.58 12.82
CA THR A 50 -2.03 -4.13 14.03
C THR A 50 -2.75 -4.56 15.30
N SER A 51 -1.97 -4.78 16.35
CA SER A 51 -2.44 -4.89 17.74
C SER A 51 -2.25 -3.58 18.52
N GLN A 52 -1.57 -2.59 17.93
CA GLN A 52 -1.27 -1.31 18.56
C GLN A 52 -2.51 -0.41 18.63
N ARG A 53 -2.44 0.59 19.52
CA ARG A 53 -3.47 1.63 19.60
C ARG A 53 -3.35 2.57 18.40
N VAL A 54 -4.43 2.68 17.65
CA VAL A 54 -4.52 3.51 16.43
C VAL A 54 -5.26 4.81 16.77
N PRO A 55 -4.86 5.97 16.23
CA PRO A 55 -5.63 7.20 16.32
C PRO A 55 -7.06 7.06 15.78
N ARG A 56 -7.93 8.02 16.11
CA ARG A 56 -9.31 8.04 15.62
C ARG A 56 -9.37 8.13 14.08
N ILE A 57 -10.48 7.68 13.51
CA ILE A 57 -10.78 7.88 12.09
C ILE A 57 -10.75 9.38 11.77
N GLY A 58 -10.14 9.74 10.65
CA GLY A 58 -9.90 11.11 10.20
C GLY A 58 -8.60 11.72 10.73
N SER A 59 -7.93 11.12 11.71
CA SER A 59 -6.65 11.63 12.21
C SER A 59 -5.49 11.31 11.27
N GLY A 60 -4.58 12.28 11.14
CA GLY A 60 -3.29 12.10 10.50
C GLY A 60 -2.33 11.27 11.36
N ILE A 61 -1.57 10.39 10.73
CA ILE A 61 -0.48 9.62 11.34
C ILE A 61 0.63 9.41 10.31
N THR A 62 1.87 9.58 10.72
CA THR A 62 3.04 9.26 9.92
C THR A 62 3.45 7.83 10.17
N VAL A 63 3.67 7.07 9.10
CA VAL A 63 4.05 5.66 9.18
C VAL A 63 5.37 5.47 8.46
N THR A 64 6.26 4.69 9.04
CA THR A 64 7.54 4.34 8.43
C THR A 64 7.43 2.96 7.85
N ILE A 65 7.78 2.78 6.58
CA ILE A 65 7.75 1.51 5.86
C ILE A 65 9.17 1.11 5.52
N GLY A 66 9.56 -0.13 5.81
CA GLY A 66 10.83 -0.67 5.34
C GLY A 66 10.77 -0.90 3.83
N ALA A 67 11.63 -0.25 3.06
CA ALA A 67 11.85 -0.50 1.64
C ALA A 67 13.27 -1.08 1.43
N LEU A 68 13.53 -1.53 0.21
CA LEU A 68 14.81 -2.14 -0.17
C LEU A 68 16.00 -1.20 0.05
N ASP A 69 15.81 0.09 -0.27
CA ASP A 69 16.86 1.12 -0.18
C ASP A 69 16.83 1.89 1.16
N GLY A 70 16.07 1.41 2.15
CA GLY A 70 15.94 2.04 3.46
C GLY A 70 14.50 2.36 3.86
N GLU A 71 14.33 3.21 4.85
CA GLU A 71 13.02 3.54 5.41
C GLU A 71 12.32 4.66 4.63
N VAL A 72 11.03 4.47 4.35
CA VAL A 72 10.17 5.45 3.69
C VAL A 72 9.15 5.96 4.69
N VAL A 73 9.21 7.27 4.96
CA VAL A 73 8.28 7.95 5.85
C VAL A 73 7.08 8.45 5.05
N VAL A 74 5.87 7.99 5.41
CA VAL A 74 4.64 8.23 4.65
C VAL A 74 3.63 8.94 5.55
N PRO A 75 3.23 10.20 5.24
CA PRO A 75 2.11 10.84 5.92
C PRO A 75 0.81 10.15 5.50
N THR A 76 -0.03 9.79 6.46
CA THR A 76 -1.30 9.11 6.19
C THR A 76 -2.44 9.64 7.02
N THR A 77 -3.67 9.28 6.65
CA THR A 77 -4.89 9.56 7.43
C THR A 77 -5.67 8.27 7.64
N VAL A 78 -6.11 8.02 8.86
CA VAL A 78 -6.95 6.86 9.20
C VAL A 78 -8.32 7.00 8.53
N GLN A 79 -8.66 6.11 7.61
CA GLN A 79 -9.94 6.12 6.91
C GLN A 79 -10.99 5.24 7.57
N TRP A 80 -10.58 4.10 8.12
CA TRP A 80 -11.46 3.18 8.82
C TRP A 80 -10.65 2.26 9.74
N ILE A 81 -11.32 1.73 10.75
CA ILE A 81 -10.77 0.75 11.68
C ILE A 81 -11.77 -0.40 11.79
N ARG A 82 -11.30 -1.64 11.59
CA ARG A 82 -12.11 -2.85 11.70
C ARG A 82 -11.46 -3.80 12.70
N ARG A 83 -12.20 -4.25 13.71
CA ARG A 83 -11.69 -5.28 14.65
C ARG A 83 -11.58 -6.64 13.94
N ARG A 84 -10.51 -7.36 14.24
CA ARG A 84 -10.26 -8.74 13.79
C ARG A 84 -9.88 -9.57 15.03
N GLY A 85 -10.89 -10.16 15.66
CA GLY A 85 -10.70 -10.87 16.93
C GLY A 85 -10.44 -9.95 18.13
N TRP A 86 -9.94 -10.56 19.21
CA TRP A 86 -9.86 -9.91 20.52
C TRP A 86 -8.70 -8.89 20.60
N LEU A 87 -7.55 -9.19 19.96
CA LEU A 87 -6.32 -8.40 20.08
C LEU A 87 -5.80 -7.80 18.76
N SER A 88 -6.48 -8.01 17.63
CA SER A 88 -6.02 -7.47 16.34
C SER A 88 -7.08 -6.62 15.65
N ARG A 89 -6.59 -5.68 14.82
CA ARG A 89 -7.41 -4.73 14.08
C ARG A 89 -6.80 -4.54 12.70
N GLU A 90 -7.67 -4.40 11.70
CA GLU A 90 -7.28 -3.88 10.40
C GLU A 90 -7.56 -2.38 10.35
N VAL A 91 -6.65 -1.62 9.78
CA VAL A 91 -6.73 -0.17 9.62
C VAL A 91 -6.55 0.17 8.15
N GLY A 92 -7.48 0.94 7.61
CA GLY A 92 -7.31 1.57 6.30
C GLY A 92 -6.62 2.90 6.44
N LEU A 93 -5.49 3.07 5.78
CA LEU A 93 -4.73 4.31 5.75
C LEU A 93 -4.77 4.89 4.34
N LYS A 94 -5.09 6.18 4.22
CA LYS A 94 -4.98 6.96 2.99
C LYS A 94 -3.67 7.72 3.01
N PHE A 95 -2.92 7.69 1.91
CA PHE A 95 -1.71 8.50 1.78
C PHE A 95 -2.08 9.98 1.69
N GLY A 96 -1.31 10.82 2.38
CA GLY A 96 -1.38 12.27 2.25
C GLY A 96 -0.68 12.73 0.97
N GLU A 97 -0.15 13.94 1.00
CA GLU A 97 0.70 14.43 -0.08
C GLU A 97 2.05 13.70 -0.04
N LEU A 98 2.38 13.05 -1.15
CA LEU A 98 3.62 12.28 -1.30
C LEU A 98 4.54 13.01 -2.26
N SER A 99 5.81 13.12 -1.88
CA SER A 99 6.84 13.56 -2.81
C SER A 99 7.07 12.50 -3.91
N ALA A 100 7.58 12.93 -5.06
CA ALA A 100 7.87 12.00 -6.17
C ALA A 100 8.81 10.84 -5.76
N PRO A 101 9.88 11.06 -4.96
CA PRO A 101 10.72 9.96 -4.46
C PRO A 101 9.94 8.96 -3.60
N VAL A 102 9.09 9.43 -2.69
CA VAL A 102 8.28 8.56 -1.82
C VAL A 102 7.26 7.76 -2.65
N SER A 103 6.61 8.41 -3.61
CA SER A 103 5.69 7.74 -4.52
C SER A 103 6.39 6.67 -5.35
N LYS A 104 7.63 6.93 -5.81
CA LYS A 104 8.45 5.95 -6.52
C LYS A 104 8.79 4.77 -5.62
N ALA A 105 9.26 5.02 -4.40
CA ALA A 105 9.63 3.97 -3.45
C ALA A 105 8.43 3.07 -3.09
N LEU A 106 7.24 3.64 -2.89
CA LEU A 106 6.00 2.88 -2.67
C LEU A 106 5.60 2.04 -3.90
N CYS A 107 5.84 2.56 -5.10
CA CYS A 107 5.58 1.82 -6.33
C CYS A 107 6.56 0.65 -6.50
N ASP A 108 7.85 0.88 -6.22
CA ASP A 108 8.88 -0.15 -6.26
C ASP A 108 8.60 -1.24 -5.22
N LEU A 109 8.20 -0.85 -4.01
CA LEU A 109 7.77 -1.77 -2.95
C LEU A 109 6.56 -2.62 -3.38
N ALA A 110 5.55 -2.01 -3.99
CA ALA A 110 4.39 -2.73 -4.50
C ALA A 110 4.78 -3.71 -5.63
N ARG A 111 5.71 -3.34 -6.53
CA ARG A 111 6.19 -4.27 -7.55
C ARG A 111 6.95 -5.45 -6.92
N ALA A 112 7.85 -5.18 -5.98
CA ALA A 112 8.59 -6.23 -5.27
C ALA A 112 7.64 -7.20 -4.54
N ALA A 113 6.61 -6.67 -3.88
CA ALA A 113 5.58 -7.48 -3.22
C ALA A 113 4.83 -8.41 -4.19
N ALA A 114 4.51 -7.92 -5.40
CA ALA A 114 3.83 -8.71 -6.42
C ALA A 114 4.70 -9.87 -6.94
N TYR A 115 6.01 -9.66 -7.11
CA TYR A 115 6.94 -10.72 -7.51
C TYR A 115 7.12 -11.79 -6.43
N ASN A 116 7.07 -11.41 -5.15
CA ASN A 116 7.15 -12.40 -4.06
C ASN A 116 5.89 -13.28 -4.01
N ASP A 117 4.70 -12.75 -4.28
CA ASP A 117 3.46 -13.55 -4.33
C ASP A 117 3.53 -14.67 -5.38
N THR A 118 4.22 -14.44 -6.51
CA THR A 118 4.38 -15.46 -7.55
C THR A 118 5.34 -16.57 -7.15
N LEU A 119 6.50 -16.24 -6.56
CA LEU A 119 7.50 -17.24 -6.16
C LEU A 119 6.99 -18.20 -5.07
N TRP A 120 6.17 -17.70 -4.15
CA TRP A 120 5.53 -18.53 -3.12
C TRP A 120 4.50 -19.50 -3.69
N ARG A 121 3.74 -19.11 -4.71
CA ARG A 121 2.75 -19.99 -5.35
C ARG A 121 3.43 -21.14 -6.08
N ASP A 122 4.45 -20.85 -6.87
CA ASP A 122 5.17 -21.87 -7.63
C ASP A 122 5.84 -22.89 -6.69
N SER A 123 6.40 -22.43 -5.57
CA SER A 123 7.02 -23.29 -4.55
C SER A 123 6.01 -24.18 -3.83
N GLN A 124 4.82 -23.65 -3.50
CA GLN A 124 3.75 -24.41 -2.84
C GLN A 124 3.08 -25.42 -3.77
N GLU A 125 2.95 -25.08 -5.06
CA GLU A 125 2.42 -25.98 -6.09
C GLU A 125 3.42 -27.11 -6.39
N ALA A 126 4.71 -26.81 -6.49
CA ALA A 126 5.76 -27.82 -6.62
C ALA A 126 5.79 -28.78 -5.40
N ALA A 127 5.64 -28.26 -4.18
CA ALA A 127 5.57 -29.08 -2.97
C ALA A 127 4.33 -29.98 -2.90
N ARG A 128 3.20 -29.56 -3.50
CA ARG A 128 1.96 -30.38 -3.57
C ARG A 128 2.00 -31.46 -4.65
N GLN A 129 2.76 -31.25 -5.73
CA GLN A 129 2.89 -32.24 -6.81
C GLN A 129 3.93 -33.33 -6.48
N ALA A 130 4.77 -33.10 -5.47
CA ALA A 130 5.83 -34.01 -5.04
C ALA A 130 5.46 -34.91 -3.83
N GLY A 131 4.22 -34.87 -3.36
CA GLY A 131 3.69 -35.73 -2.29
C GLY A 131 2.43 -36.47 -2.72
#